data_AF-A0AAV6IYQ9-F1
#
_entry.id   AF-A0AAV6IYQ9-F1
#
_cell.length_a   1.000
_cell.length_b   1.000
_cell.length_c   1.000
_cell.angle_alpha   90.00
_cell.angle_beta   90.00
_cell.angle_gamma   90.00
#
_symmetry.space_group_name_H-M   'P 1'
#
loop_
_entity.id
_entity.type
_entity.pdbx_description
1 polymer ?
#
loop_
_entity_poly.entity_id
_entity_poly.type
_entity_poly.pdbx_seq_one_letter_code
_entity_poly.pdbx_strand_id
1 'polypeptide(L)'
;MMNMIAGGAAAHPFVTHHNDLNMKVYMRIAPELLVVGGLDRVYEIGKQFRNEGIDLTHNPEFTTCEFYMAFADYNHILHPNKVFN
;
A
#
# COMPACT_ATOMS: atom_id res chain seq x y z
N MET A 1 2.83 -5.11 7.56
CA MET A 1 1.60 -5.79 7.10
C MET A 1 0.43 -5.58 8.06
N MET A 2 0.64 -5.59 9.39
CA MET A 2 -0.37 -5.21 10.37
C MET A 2 -0.20 -3.73 10.76
N ASN A 3 -1.30 -2.98 10.81
CA ASN A 3 -1.33 -1.56 11.16
C ASN A 3 -2.31 -1.33 12.33
N MET A 4 -2.03 -0.32 13.16
CA MET A 4 -2.98 0.12 14.20
C MET A 4 -4.21 0.82 13.61
N ILE A 5 -4.05 1.46 12.46
CA ILE A 5 -5.09 2.13 11.70
C ILE A 5 -4.99 1.66 10.25
N ALA A 6 -6.10 1.22 9.66
CA ALA A 6 -6.15 0.93 8.23
C ALA A 6 -6.25 2.26 7.46
N GLY A 7 -5.39 2.45 6.46
CA GLY A 7 -5.32 3.64 5.62
C GLY A 7 -4.61 3.31 4.32
N GLY A 8 -4.53 4.26 3.39
CA GLY A 8 -3.91 4.03 2.08
C GLY A 8 -4.87 3.71 0.94
N ALA A 9 -6.10 3.32 1.25
CA ALA A 9 -7.14 3.03 0.26
C ALA A 9 -8.54 3.15 0.89
N ALA A 10 -9.56 3.31 0.06
CA ALA A 10 -10.96 3.19 0.48
C ALA A 10 -11.41 1.72 0.36
N ALA A 11 -11.06 0.89 1.33
CA ALA A 11 -11.37 -0.55 1.34
C ALA A 11 -11.71 -1.04 2.75
N HIS A 12 -12.50 -2.13 2.85
CA HIS A 12 -12.83 -2.72 4.15
C HIS A 12 -11.67 -3.61 4.65
N PRO A 13 -11.06 -3.33 5.81
CA PRO A 13 -9.88 -4.06 6.26
C PRO A 13 -10.24 -5.39 6.94
N PHE A 14 -9.34 -6.37 6.88
CA PHE A 14 -9.37 -7.49 7.81
C PHE A 14 -8.94 -7.03 9.21
N VAL A 15 -9.64 -7.53 10.22
CA VAL A 15 -9.41 -7.24 11.63
C VAL A 15 -8.84 -8.48 12.31
N THR A 16 -7.80 -8.31 13.12
CA THR A 16 -7.29 -9.37 14.00
C THR A 16 -6.89 -8.80 15.37
N HIS A 17 -6.46 -9.67 16.28
CA HIS A 17 -6.12 -9.33 17.65
C HIS A 17 -4.69 -9.79 17.98
N HIS A 18 -3.87 -8.88 18.48
CA HIS A 18 -2.54 -9.18 18.98
C HIS A 18 -2.64 -9.53 20.46
N ASN A 19 -2.47 -10.81 20.82
CA ASN A 19 -2.71 -11.30 22.18
C ASN A 19 -1.81 -10.63 23.25
N ASP A 20 -0.49 -10.61 23.05
CA ASP A 20 0.43 -10.11 24.08
C ASP A 20 0.29 -8.61 24.35
N LEU A 21 -0.02 -7.83 23.30
CA LEU A 21 -0.27 -6.40 23.37
C LEU A 21 -1.75 -6.08 23.66
N ASN A 22 -2.61 -7.10 23.73
CA ASN A 22 -4.05 -7.03 23.92
C ASN A 22 -4.72 -5.91 23.09
N MET A 23 -4.43 -5.87 21.79
CA MET A 23 -4.86 -4.78 20.92
C MET A 23 -5.45 -5.28 19.60
N LYS A 24 -6.41 -4.51 19.08
CA LYS A 24 -6.97 -4.72 17.76
C LYS A 24 -6.00 -4.17 16.71
N VAL A 25 -5.69 -4.98 15.71
CA VAL A 25 -4.86 -4.59 14.57
C VAL A 25 -5.56 -4.90 13.26
N TYR A 26 -5.19 -4.20 12.21
CA TYR A 26 -5.77 -4.33 10.88
C TYR A 26 -4.72 -4.82 9.90
N MET A 27 -5.11 -5.74 9.01
CA MET A 27 -4.25 -6.07 7.87
C MET A 27 -4.24 -4.88 6.91
N ARG A 28 -3.08 -4.57 6.35
CA ARG A 28 -2.92 -3.40 5.48
C ARG A 28 -3.75 -3.52 4.20
N ILE A 29 -4.30 -2.38 3.78
CA ILE A 29 -5.05 -2.22 2.54
C ILE A 29 -4.23 -1.54 1.42
N ALA A 30 -3.20 -0.76 1.80
CA ALA A 30 -2.13 -0.25 0.93
C ALA A 30 -0.90 0.21 1.78
N PRO A 31 0.32 0.21 1.22
CA PRO A 31 1.58 0.66 1.85
C PRO A 31 1.87 2.17 1.74
N GLU A 32 0.87 3.05 1.79
CA GLU A 32 0.96 4.47 1.35
C GLU A 32 2.00 5.38 2.08
N LEU A 33 2.70 4.92 3.11
CA LEU A 33 3.48 5.77 4.04
C LEU A 33 5.01 5.69 3.87
N LEU A 34 5.55 5.69 2.64
CA LEU A 34 6.99 5.51 2.41
C LEU A 34 7.82 6.78 2.11
N VAL A 35 7.19 7.95 1.90
CA VAL A 35 7.92 9.16 1.42
C VAL A 35 8.67 9.92 2.52
N VAL A 36 8.27 9.76 3.79
CA VAL A 36 8.70 10.70 4.85
C VAL A 36 10.12 10.42 5.38
N GLY A 37 10.84 9.44 4.84
CA GLY A 37 12.14 8.98 5.34
C GLY A 37 13.40 9.64 4.75
N GLY A 38 13.27 10.60 3.84
CA GLY A 38 14.42 11.20 3.13
C GLY A 38 15.02 10.31 2.03
N LEU A 39 14.27 9.30 1.58
CA LEU A 39 14.60 8.47 0.43
C LEU A 39 13.88 9.02 -0.80
N ASP A 40 14.63 9.50 -1.78
CA ASP A 40 14.07 10.16 -2.97
C ASP A 40 13.28 9.21 -3.87
N ARG A 41 13.57 7.91 -3.83
CA ARG A 41 12.89 6.90 -4.66
C ARG A 41 12.74 5.62 -3.86
N VAL A 42 11.51 5.19 -3.66
CA VAL A 42 11.16 3.97 -2.91
C VAL A 42 10.09 3.21 -3.67
N TYR A 43 10.13 1.88 -3.61
CA TYR A 43 9.07 1.04 -4.12
C TYR A 43 8.87 -0.15 -3.20
N GLU A 44 7.66 -0.69 -3.20
CA GLU A 44 7.31 -1.91 -2.49
C GLU A 44 6.45 -2.81 -3.40
N ILE A 45 6.88 -4.07 -3.54
CA ILE A 45 6.05 -5.13 -4.11
C ILE A 45 5.60 -6.02 -2.96
N GLY A 46 4.30 -6.13 -2.75
CA GLY A 46 3.80 -6.90 -1.62
C GLY A 46 2.30 -7.14 -1.64
N LYS A 47 1.86 -7.94 -0.67
CA LYS A 47 0.45 -8.30 -0.51
C LYS A 47 -0.36 -7.19 0.15
N GLN A 48 -1.58 -7.01 -0.31
CA GLN A 48 -2.63 -6.19 0.29
C GLN A 48 -3.83 -7.05 0.59
N PHE A 49 -4.59 -6.69 1.62
CA PHE A 49 -5.70 -7.50 2.12
C PHE A 49 -6.97 -6.66 2.16
N ARG A 50 -8.02 -7.09 1.45
CA ARG A 50 -9.33 -6.43 1.43
C ARG A 50 -10.42 -7.42 1.79
N ASN A 51 -11.17 -7.12 2.83
CA ASN A 51 -12.26 -7.95 3.33
C ASN A 51 -13.55 -7.60 2.58
N GLU A 52 -13.55 -7.94 1.29
CA GLU A 52 -14.59 -7.63 0.30
C GLU A 52 -15.04 -8.91 -0.43
N GLY A 53 -16.06 -8.79 -1.28
CA GLY A 53 -16.55 -9.91 -2.09
C GLY A 53 -15.54 -10.39 -3.12
N ILE A 54 -15.63 -11.68 -3.49
CA ILE A 54 -14.77 -12.31 -4.51
C ILE A 54 -15.51 -12.31 -5.85
N ASP A 55 -14.82 -11.92 -6.91
CA ASP A 55 -15.29 -12.03 -8.30
C ASP A 55 -14.14 -12.38 -9.26
N LEU A 56 -14.37 -12.27 -10.57
CA LEU A 56 -13.37 -12.58 -11.61
C LEU A 56 -12.08 -11.74 -11.51
N THR A 57 -12.14 -10.60 -10.82
CA THR A 57 -11.06 -9.60 -10.71
C THR A 57 -10.66 -9.27 -9.26
N HIS A 58 -11.45 -9.68 -8.27
CA HIS A 58 -11.21 -9.38 -6.86
C HIS A 58 -10.88 -10.64 -6.06
N ASN A 59 -9.66 -10.68 -5.53
CA ASN A 59 -9.23 -11.66 -4.54
C ASN A 59 -8.96 -10.95 -3.21
N PRO A 60 -9.29 -11.52 -2.04
CA PRO A 60 -9.13 -10.85 -0.75
C PRO A 60 -7.66 -10.59 -0.37
N GLU A 61 -6.73 -11.28 -1.04
CA GLU A 61 -5.29 -11.03 -0.98
C GLU A 61 -4.72 -10.87 -2.39
N PHE A 62 -4.11 -9.73 -2.70
CA PHE A 62 -3.54 -9.47 -4.02
C PHE A 62 -2.21 -8.74 -3.92
N THR A 63 -1.42 -8.80 -4.97
CA THR A 63 -0.08 -8.19 -5.02
C THR A 63 -0.16 -6.83 -5.71
N THR A 64 0.37 -5.80 -5.08
CA THR A 64 0.56 -4.47 -5.69
C THR A 64 2.04 -4.13 -5.78
N CYS A 65 2.38 -3.25 -6.72
CA CYS A 65 3.63 -2.52 -6.76
C CYS A 65 3.30 -1.04 -6.55
N GLU A 66 3.75 -0.47 -5.45
CA GLU A 66 3.60 0.95 -5.15
C GLU A 66 4.97 1.59 -5.06
N PHE A 67 5.13 2.76 -5.65
CA PHE A 67 6.38 3.49 -5.62
C PHE A 67 6.13 4.97 -5.41
N TYR A 68 7.13 5.63 -4.83
CA TYR A 68 7.15 7.06 -4.63
C TYR A 68 8.47 7.62 -5.14
N MET A 69 8.38 8.79 -5.77
CA MET A 69 9.51 9.50 -6.33
C MET A 69 9.41 10.98 -5.93
N ALA A 70 10.36 11.44 -5.13
CA ALA A 70 10.48 12.84 -4.76
C ALA A 70 10.70 13.70 -6.00
N PHE A 71 10.15 14.92 -5.96
CA PHE A 71 10.22 15.91 -7.04
C PHE A 71 9.59 15.49 -8.38
N ALA A 72 8.91 14.34 -8.43
CA ALA A 72 8.15 13.91 -9.59
C ALA A 72 6.67 14.29 -9.44
N ASP A 73 6.08 14.67 -10.57
CA ASP A 73 4.62 14.75 -10.73
C ASP A 73 4.12 13.57 -11.58
N TYR A 74 2.81 13.53 -11.84
CA TYR A 74 2.20 12.47 -12.65
C TYR A 74 2.74 12.41 -14.10
N ASN A 75 3.22 13.52 -14.66
CA ASN A 75 3.78 13.55 -16.03
C ASN A 75 5.09 12.78 -16.11
N HIS A 76 5.91 12.82 -15.05
CA HIS A 76 7.14 12.05 -14.96
C HIS A 76 6.86 10.55 -14.98
N ILE A 77 5.72 10.13 -14.43
CA ILE A 77 5.30 8.72 -14.38
C ILE A 77 4.72 8.27 -15.74
N LEU A 78 3.89 9.08 -16.37
CA LEU A 78 3.28 8.77 -17.67
C LEU A 78 4.28 8.82 -18.83
N HIS A 79 5.32 9.65 -18.72
CA HIS A 79 6.33 9.85 -19.75
C HIS A 79 7.75 9.59 -19.21
N PRO A 80 8.06 8.34 -18.82
CA PRO A 80 9.33 8.01 -18.15
C PRO A 80 10.55 8.27 -19.04
N ASN A 81 10.40 8.21 -20.37
CA ASN A 81 11.49 8.48 -21.32
C ASN A 81 12.02 9.93 -21.27
N LYS A 82 11.30 10.86 -20.63
CA LYS A 82 11.77 12.23 -20.40
C LYS A 82 12.56 12.40 -19.09
N VAL A 83 12.61 11.37 -18.26
CA VAL A 83 13.23 11.40 -16.92
C VAL A 83 14.67 10.85 -16.93
N PHE A 84 15.04 10.10 -17.97
CA PHE A 84 16.36 9.46 -18.11
C PHE A 84 17.31 10.15 -19.10
N ASN A 85 16.97 11.36 -19.59
CA ASN A 85 17.85 12.18 -20.44
C ASN A 85 18.30 13.44 -19.69
#